data_AF-A0A822HE37-F1
#
_entry.id   AF-A0A822HE37-F1
#
_cell.length_a   1.000
_cell.length_b   1.000
_cell.length_c   1.000
_cell.angle_alpha   90.00
_cell.angle_beta   90.00
_cell.angle_gamma   90.00
#
_symmetry.space_group_name_H-M   'P 1'
#
loop_
_entity.id
_entity.type
_entity.pdbx_description
1 polymer ?
#
loop_
_entity_poly.entity_id
_entity_poly.type
_entity_poly.pdbx_seq_one_letter_code
_entity_poly.pdbx_strand_id
1 'polypeptide(L)'
;IGHSIGAYMVLNMLDKFQNNFDRAFFLFPTIERMNESNAGKRFIRWYSILIYLLPFLCFIINLLFPFNCLKKKLISYYFSNSPLDDRSILIDTVLYDLLNPITIKNLLQMANEEMFVVRKRNDKIIKCFINKITFYYGTNDHWVPYDIVKQMKEIYPKGDIIECSNRYLHAFVLRHSKELAKIV
;
A
#
# COMPACT_ATOMS: atom_id res chain seq x y z
N ILE A 1 8.36 8.82 -6.56
CA ILE A 1 7.63 7.54 -6.63
C ILE A 1 6.66 7.50 -5.44
N GLY A 2 5.44 7.00 -5.62
CA GLY A 2 4.50 6.77 -4.53
C GLY A 2 3.79 5.43 -4.69
N HIS A 3 3.65 4.67 -3.61
CA HIS A 3 2.91 3.40 -3.55
C HIS A 3 1.70 3.54 -2.63
N SER A 4 0.55 2.95 -2.99
CA SER A 4 -0.64 2.94 -2.14
C SER A 4 -1.04 4.36 -1.68
N ILE A 5 -1.16 4.61 -0.37
CA ILE A 5 -1.40 5.93 0.20
C ILE A 5 -0.30 6.94 -0.15
N GLY A 6 0.95 6.49 -0.30
CA GLY A 6 2.06 7.33 -0.73
C GLY A 6 1.84 7.91 -2.13
N ALA A 7 1.12 7.22 -3.02
CA ALA A 7 0.73 7.80 -4.31
C ALA A 7 -0.23 8.98 -4.14
N TYR A 8 -1.19 8.88 -3.21
CA TYR A 8 -2.10 9.98 -2.88
C TYR A 8 -1.37 11.16 -2.24
N MET A 9 -0.43 10.91 -1.33
CA MET A 9 0.40 11.95 -0.72
C MET A 9 1.24 12.67 -1.76
N VAL A 10 1.98 11.94 -2.60
CA VAL A 10 2.82 12.53 -3.65
C VAL A 10 1.96 13.30 -4.65
N LEU A 11 0.82 12.75 -5.08
CA LEU A 11 -0.11 13.45 -5.97
C LEU A 11 -0.51 14.82 -5.41
N ASN A 12 -0.89 14.90 -4.13
CA ASN A 12 -1.29 16.16 -3.51
C ASN A 12 -0.13 17.09 -3.14
N MET A 13 1.12 16.71 -3.48
CA MET A 13 2.30 17.55 -3.30
C MET A 13 2.95 17.97 -4.63
N LEU A 14 2.48 17.47 -5.78
CA LEU A 14 3.11 17.73 -7.09
C LEU A 14 3.19 19.22 -7.44
N ASP A 15 2.19 20.00 -7.04
CA ASP A 15 2.14 21.45 -7.26
C ASP A 15 3.28 22.20 -6.54
N LYS A 16 3.70 21.71 -5.37
CA LYS A 16 4.82 22.26 -4.60
C LYS A 16 6.17 22.10 -5.32
N PHE A 17 6.27 21.15 -6.24
CA PHE A 17 7.50 20.93 -7.00
C PHE A 17 7.58 21.82 -8.24
N GLN A 18 6.56 22.63 -8.60
CA GLN A 18 6.62 23.60 -9.71
C GLN A 18 7.24 23.07 -11.02
N ASN A 19 6.91 21.83 -11.42
CA ASN A 19 7.51 21.11 -12.57
C ASN A 19 8.99 20.67 -12.42
N ASN A 20 9.63 20.87 -11.27
CA ASN A 20 10.98 20.41 -10.94
C ASN A 20 11.03 18.90 -10.60
N PHE A 21 10.52 18.08 -11.51
CA PHE A 21 10.63 16.63 -11.50
C PHE A 21 10.45 16.11 -12.93
N ASP A 22 11.12 15.01 -13.24
CA ASP A 22 11.05 14.40 -14.57
C ASP A 22 9.78 13.56 -14.73
N ARG A 23 9.52 12.67 -13.76
CA ARG A 23 8.38 11.77 -13.79
C ARG A 23 7.95 11.35 -12.38
N ALA A 24 6.64 11.22 -12.18
CA ALA A 24 6.03 10.68 -10.97
C ALA A 24 5.44 9.29 -11.26
N PHE A 25 6.03 8.25 -10.68
CA PHE A 25 5.51 6.89 -10.75
C PHE A 25 4.60 6.60 -9.56
N PHE A 26 3.36 6.21 -9.87
CA PHE A 26 2.34 5.84 -8.90
C PHE A 26 2.02 4.36 -9.02
N LEU A 27 2.53 3.58 -8.06
CA LEU A 27 2.46 2.12 -8.05
C LEU A 27 1.29 1.68 -7.18
N PHE A 28 0.39 0.86 -7.71
CA PHE A 28 -0.83 0.41 -7.04
C PHE A 28 -1.54 1.57 -6.31
N PRO A 29 -1.88 2.65 -7.04
CA PRO A 29 -2.23 3.91 -6.41
C PRO A 29 -3.62 3.86 -5.80
N THR A 30 -3.67 4.14 -4.50
CA THR A 30 -4.92 4.29 -3.75
C THR A 30 -5.23 5.78 -3.63
N ILE A 31 -5.76 6.39 -4.69
CA ILE A 31 -5.96 7.86 -4.79
C ILE A 31 -7.42 8.31 -4.68
N GLU A 32 -8.36 7.38 -4.73
CA GLU A 32 -9.79 7.65 -4.59
C GLU A 32 -10.53 6.40 -4.13
N ARG A 33 -11.75 6.59 -3.60
CA ARG A 33 -12.73 5.53 -3.33
C ARG A 33 -12.18 4.31 -2.59
N MET A 34 -11.18 4.49 -1.72
CA MET A 34 -10.51 3.39 -1.02
C MET A 34 -11.49 2.57 -0.18
N ASN A 35 -12.44 3.24 0.49
CA ASN A 35 -13.49 2.62 1.29
C ASN A 35 -14.55 1.87 0.47
N GLU A 36 -14.62 2.08 -0.83
CA GLU A 36 -15.56 1.39 -1.72
C GLU A 36 -14.97 0.09 -2.29
N SER A 37 -13.65 -0.08 -2.19
CA SER A 37 -12.95 -1.31 -2.56
C SER A 37 -13.39 -2.50 -1.70
N ASN A 38 -13.14 -3.71 -2.19
CA ASN A 38 -13.48 -4.94 -1.47
C ASN A 38 -12.73 -5.04 -0.13
N ALA A 39 -11.43 -4.70 -0.12
CA ALA A 39 -10.63 -4.69 1.10
C ALA A 39 -11.05 -3.57 2.04
N GLY A 40 -11.31 -2.36 1.54
CA GLY A 40 -11.75 -1.22 2.34
C GLY A 40 -13.09 -1.46 3.05
N LYS A 41 -14.09 -1.97 2.34
CA LYS A 41 -15.39 -2.36 2.94
C LYS A 41 -15.23 -3.39 4.05
N ARG A 42 -14.39 -4.41 3.82
CA ARG A 42 -14.11 -5.45 4.81
C ARG A 42 -13.35 -4.89 6.01
N PHE A 43 -12.36 -4.04 5.79
CA PHE A 43 -11.60 -3.40 6.86
C PHE A 43 -12.50 -2.57 7.77
N ILE A 44 -13.32 -1.68 7.21
CA ILE A 44 -14.25 -0.83 7.98
C ILE A 44 -15.22 -1.67 8.82
N ARG A 45 -15.75 -2.77 8.25
CA ARG A 45 -16.66 -3.68 8.96
C ARG A 45 -16.04 -4.28 10.21
N TRP A 46 -14.75 -4.62 10.16
CA TRP A 46 -14.05 -5.31 11.25
C TRP A 46 -13.20 -4.38 12.12
N TYR A 47 -13.05 -3.10 11.74
CA TYR A 47 -12.13 -2.15 12.38
C TYR A 47 -12.32 -2.07 13.89
N SER A 48 -13.57 -1.96 14.36
CA SER A 48 -13.90 -1.84 15.80
C SER A 48 -13.41 -3.02 16.63
N ILE A 49 -13.26 -4.20 16.02
CA ILE A 49 -12.70 -5.39 16.66
C ILE A 49 -11.18 -5.41 16.49
N LEU A 50 -10.68 -5.19 15.28
CA LEU A 50 -9.24 -5.27 14.95
C LEU A 50 -8.40 -4.29 15.77
N ILE A 51 -8.92 -3.08 16.04
CA ILE A 51 -8.20 -2.02 16.76
C ILE A 51 -7.86 -2.40 18.20
N TYR A 52 -8.62 -3.31 18.82
CA TYR A 52 -8.34 -3.83 20.16
C TYR A 52 -7.73 -5.23 20.11
N LEU A 53 -8.23 -6.10 19.24
CA LEU A 53 -7.81 -7.49 19.15
C LEU A 53 -6.34 -7.63 18.73
N LEU A 54 -5.90 -6.93 17.69
CA LEU A 54 -4.54 -7.12 17.16
C LEU A 54 -3.45 -6.62 18.13
N PRO A 55 -3.55 -5.42 18.75
CA PRO A 55 -2.61 -5.01 19.79
C PRO A 55 -2.59 -5.95 20.99
N PHE A 56 -3.77 -6.45 21.41
CA PHE A 56 -3.87 -7.44 22.49
C PHE A 56 -3.15 -8.74 22.14
N LEU A 57 -3.34 -9.27 20.91
CA LEU A 57 -2.63 -10.45 20.45
C LEU A 57 -1.11 -10.22 20.39
N CYS A 58 -0.66 -9.04 19.95
CA CYS A 58 0.77 -8.69 19.97
C CYS A 58 1.33 -8.70 21.41
N PHE A 59 0.56 -8.16 22.37
CA PHE A 59 0.92 -8.21 23.78
C PHE A 59 1.04 -9.66 24.30
N ILE A 60 0.06 -10.51 24.00
CA ILE A 60 0.09 -11.93 24.39
C ILE A 60 1.26 -12.67 23.74
N ILE A 61 1.54 -12.45 22.45
CA ILE A 61 2.68 -13.05 21.75
C ILE A 61 4.00 -12.63 22.41
N ASN A 62 4.14 -11.36 22.78
CA ASN A 62 5.35 -10.88 23.45
C ASN A 62 5.50 -11.42 24.87
N LEU A 63 4.38 -11.62 25.58
CA LEU A 63 4.37 -12.21 26.92
C LEU A 63 4.72 -13.70 26.90
N LEU A 64 4.12 -14.49 26.00
CA LEU A 64 4.30 -15.94 25.91
C LEU A 64 5.63 -16.34 25.25
N PHE A 65 6.13 -15.52 24.32
CA PHE A 65 7.37 -15.78 23.59
C PHE A 65 8.38 -14.64 23.82
N PRO A 66 8.98 -14.54 25.02
CA PRO A 66 9.93 -13.47 25.32
C PRO A 66 11.21 -13.57 24.48
N PHE A 67 11.57 -14.77 24.04
CA PHE A 67 12.77 -15.00 23.23
C PHE A 67 12.50 -14.79 21.73
N ASN A 68 13.21 -13.84 21.14
CA ASN A 68 13.06 -13.49 19.72
C ASN A 68 13.50 -14.60 18.75
N CYS A 69 14.31 -15.57 19.19
CA CYS A 69 14.79 -16.65 18.34
C CYS A 69 13.65 -17.47 17.71
N LEU A 70 12.59 -17.78 18.48
CA LEU A 70 11.47 -18.57 17.98
C LEU A 70 10.60 -17.76 17.02
N LYS A 71 10.28 -16.51 17.38
CA LYS A 71 9.55 -15.57 16.52
C LYS A 71 10.28 -15.40 15.18
N LYS A 72 11.58 -15.16 15.21
CA LYS A 72 12.41 -14.99 14.02
C LYS A 72 12.38 -16.22 13.11
N LYS A 73 12.44 -17.43 13.66
CA LYS A 73 12.31 -18.67 12.87
C LYS A 73 10.94 -18.78 12.18
N LEU A 74 9.85 -18.50 12.89
CA LEU A 74 8.49 -18.54 12.34
C LEU A 74 8.29 -17.49 11.24
N ILE A 75 8.72 -16.25 11.50
CA ILE A 75 8.64 -15.13 10.54
C ILE A 75 9.50 -15.44 9.31
N SER A 76 10.73 -15.96 9.51
CA SER A 76 11.61 -16.37 8.41
C SER A 76 11.02 -17.49 7.57
N TYR A 77 10.30 -18.44 8.19
CA TYR A 77 9.60 -19.50 7.46
C TYR A 77 8.46 -18.91 6.60
N TYR A 78 7.68 -17.97 7.16
CA TYR A 78 6.60 -17.30 6.43
C TYR A 78 7.11 -16.53 5.20
N PHE A 79 8.25 -15.83 5.32
CA PHE A 79 8.88 -15.08 4.22
C PHE A 79 9.89 -15.91 3.40
N SER A 80 9.86 -17.24 3.48
CA SER A 80 10.76 -18.11 2.72
C SER A 80 10.65 -17.96 1.19
N ASN A 81 9.49 -17.52 0.71
CA ASN A 81 9.22 -17.25 -0.71
C ASN A 81 9.45 -15.78 -1.11
N SER A 82 9.83 -14.91 -0.18
CA SER A 82 10.19 -13.52 -0.49
C SER A 82 11.60 -13.43 -1.07
N PRO A 83 11.89 -12.42 -1.91
CA PRO A 83 13.22 -12.16 -2.44
C PRO A 83 14.28 -12.14 -1.33
N LEU A 84 15.43 -12.80 -1.58
CA LEU A 84 16.48 -12.97 -0.56
C LEU A 84 16.95 -11.64 0.02
N ASP A 85 17.14 -10.63 -0.84
CA ASP A 85 17.67 -9.32 -0.47
C ASP A 85 16.70 -8.54 0.45
N ASP A 86 15.39 -8.78 0.33
CA ASP A 86 14.37 -8.10 1.13
C ASP A 86 14.04 -8.85 2.42
N ARG A 87 14.41 -10.14 2.51
CA ARG A 87 13.94 -11.04 3.58
C ARG A 87 14.36 -10.59 4.96
N SER A 88 15.60 -10.13 5.14
CA SER A 88 16.09 -9.64 6.43
C SER A 88 15.28 -8.44 6.91
N ILE A 89 15.05 -7.47 6.02
CA ILE A 89 14.26 -6.27 6.29
C ILE A 89 12.83 -6.66 6.66
N LEU A 90 12.18 -7.55 5.90
CA LEU A 90 10.83 -8.02 6.20
C LEU A 90 10.74 -8.71 7.57
N ILE A 91 11.72 -9.56 7.89
CA ILE A 91 11.77 -10.25 9.18
C ILE A 91 11.91 -9.24 10.32
N ASP A 92 12.84 -8.29 10.19
CA ASP A 92 13.13 -7.31 11.23
C ASP A 92 11.96 -6.33 11.40
N THR A 93 11.32 -5.87 10.32
CA THR A 93 10.09 -5.05 10.39
C THR A 93 8.97 -5.77 11.13
N VAL A 94 8.73 -7.06 10.85
CA VAL A 94 7.70 -7.79 11.60
C VAL A 94 8.10 -7.92 13.07
N LEU A 95 9.34 -8.32 13.32
CA LEU A 95 9.80 -8.68 14.67
C LEU A 95 9.88 -7.48 15.61
N TYR A 96 10.40 -6.35 15.13
CA TYR A 96 10.70 -5.18 15.95
C TYR A 96 9.62 -4.09 15.87
N ASP A 97 8.92 -3.98 14.73
CA ASP A 97 7.89 -2.95 14.54
C ASP A 97 6.48 -3.53 14.67
N LEU A 98 6.11 -4.51 13.84
CA LEU A 98 4.72 -4.99 13.75
C LEU A 98 4.30 -5.90 14.91
N LEU A 99 5.23 -6.47 15.67
CA LEU A 99 4.89 -7.15 16.92
C LEU A 99 4.79 -6.20 18.11
N ASN A 100 4.98 -4.89 17.92
CA ASN A 100 4.73 -3.89 18.95
C ASN A 100 3.23 -3.51 18.98
N PRO A 101 2.53 -3.66 20.13
CA PRO A 101 1.11 -3.33 20.25
C PRO A 101 0.76 -1.88 19.90
N ILE A 102 1.64 -0.93 20.25
CA ILE A 102 1.45 0.50 19.97
C ILE A 102 1.57 0.75 18.47
N THR A 103 2.60 0.18 17.83
CA THR A 103 2.81 0.32 16.39
C THR A 103 1.64 -0.22 15.58
N ILE A 104 1.13 -1.41 15.91
CA ILE A 104 -0.04 -1.97 15.21
C ILE A 104 -1.29 -1.13 15.44
N LYS A 105 -1.50 -0.62 16.65
CA LYS A 105 -2.64 0.27 16.91
C LYS A 105 -2.56 1.53 16.05
N ASN A 106 -1.39 2.17 15.99
CA ASN A 106 -1.15 3.36 15.17
C ASN A 106 -1.35 3.06 13.68
N LEU A 107 -0.84 1.92 13.19
CA LEU A 107 -1.04 1.46 11.81
C LEU A 107 -2.53 1.30 11.47
N LEU A 108 -3.31 0.68 12.36
CA LEU A 108 -4.74 0.50 12.17
C LEU A 108 -5.52 1.82 12.21
N GLN A 109 -5.13 2.75 13.09
CA GLN A 109 -5.71 4.09 13.14
C GLN A 109 -5.44 4.85 11.84
N MET A 110 -4.19 4.83 11.37
CA MET A 110 -3.80 5.43 10.09
C MET A 110 -4.61 4.83 8.94
N ALA A 111 -4.65 3.50 8.82
CA ALA A 111 -5.43 2.83 7.78
C ALA A 111 -6.93 3.17 7.85
N ASN A 112 -7.48 3.38 9.05
CA ASN A 112 -8.85 3.83 9.22
C ASN A 112 -9.04 5.28 8.77
N GLU A 113 -8.14 6.19 9.10
CA GLU A 113 -8.17 7.57 8.60
C GLU A 113 -8.10 7.62 7.07
N GLU A 114 -7.23 6.82 6.45
CA GLU A 114 -7.12 6.70 5.00
C GLU A 114 -8.46 6.34 4.34
N MET A 115 -9.27 5.46 4.96
CA MET A 115 -10.60 5.12 4.45
C MET A 115 -11.54 6.33 4.36
N PHE A 116 -11.36 7.38 5.17
CA PHE A 116 -12.21 8.57 5.17
C PHE A 116 -11.59 9.73 4.40
N VAL A 117 -10.26 9.81 4.32
CA VAL A 117 -9.54 10.85 3.58
C VAL A 117 -9.49 10.54 2.09
N VAL A 118 -9.19 9.30 1.70
CA VAL A 118 -8.98 8.91 0.30
C VAL A 118 -10.32 8.60 -0.37
N ARG A 119 -11.09 9.66 -0.63
CA ARG A 119 -12.41 9.58 -1.26
C ARG A 119 -12.40 10.02 -2.72
N LYS A 120 -11.78 11.16 -3.00
CA LYS A 120 -11.71 11.75 -4.34
C LYS A 120 -10.26 12.03 -4.70
N ARG A 121 -9.89 11.68 -5.92
CA ARG A 121 -8.59 12.05 -6.49
C ARG A 121 -8.56 13.52 -6.87
N ASN A 122 -7.36 14.09 -6.91
CA ASN A 122 -7.18 15.49 -7.27
C ASN A 122 -7.05 15.67 -8.78
N ASP A 123 -8.19 15.65 -9.49
CA ASP A 123 -8.23 15.76 -10.95
C ASP A 123 -7.58 17.05 -11.49
N LYS A 124 -7.57 18.14 -10.71
CA LYS A 124 -6.90 19.38 -11.10
C LYS A 124 -5.40 19.15 -11.26
N ILE A 125 -4.77 18.54 -10.25
CA ILE A 125 -3.33 18.25 -10.29
C ILE A 125 -3.02 17.21 -11.37
N ILE A 126 -3.82 16.15 -11.47
CA ILE A 126 -3.61 15.11 -12.49
C ILE A 126 -3.62 15.75 -13.89
N LYS A 127 -4.61 16.59 -14.21
CA LYS A 127 -4.68 17.30 -15.50
C LYS A 127 -3.45 18.17 -15.78
N CYS A 128 -2.94 18.89 -14.78
CA CYS A 128 -1.77 19.75 -14.94
C CYS A 128 -0.49 18.96 -15.26
N PHE A 129 -0.32 17.77 -14.67
CA PHE A 129 0.92 17.00 -14.76
C PHE A 129 0.77 15.65 -15.47
N ILE A 130 -0.33 15.41 -16.19
CA ILE A 130 -0.67 14.09 -16.76
C ILE A 130 0.45 13.51 -17.65
N ASN A 131 1.17 14.37 -18.38
CA ASN A 131 2.28 13.96 -19.26
C ASN A 131 3.55 13.54 -18.50
N LYS A 132 3.62 13.83 -17.19
CA LYS A 132 4.74 13.48 -16.30
C LYS A 132 4.35 12.44 -15.25
N ILE A 133 3.15 11.87 -15.30
CA ILE A 133 2.68 10.88 -14.34
C ILE A 133 2.50 9.54 -15.03
N THR A 134 3.01 8.48 -14.41
CA THR A 134 2.70 7.09 -14.76
C THR A 134 1.86 6.48 -13.65
N PHE A 135 0.65 6.03 -13.96
CA PHE A 135 -0.18 5.23 -13.06
C PHE A 135 -0.02 3.75 -13.40
N TYR A 136 0.43 2.95 -12.43
CA TYR A 136 0.57 1.51 -12.57
C TYR A 136 -0.39 0.79 -11.64
N TYR A 137 -1.52 0.33 -12.18
CA TYR A 137 -2.58 -0.34 -11.41
C TYR A 137 -2.41 -1.87 -11.41
N GLY A 138 -2.71 -2.49 -10.27
CA GLY A 138 -2.78 -3.95 -10.15
C GLY A 138 -4.13 -4.52 -10.60
N THR A 139 -4.13 -5.58 -11.40
CA THR A 139 -5.37 -6.33 -11.75
C THR A 139 -5.93 -7.15 -10.58
N ASN A 140 -5.11 -7.43 -9.58
CA ASN A 140 -5.50 -8.15 -8.36
C ASN A 140 -5.30 -7.26 -7.11
N ASP A 141 -5.51 -5.96 -7.27
CA ASP A 141 -5.51 -5.01 -6.18
C ASP A 141 -6.90 -4.97 -5.53
N HIS A 142 -7.00 -5.32 -4.25
CA HIS A 142 -8.26 -5.32 -3.52
C HIS A 142 -8.55 -4.01 -2.78
N TRP A 143 -7.60 -3.07 -2.76
CA TRP A 143 -7.72 -1.76 -2.10
C TRP A 143 -8.22 -0.65 -3.02
N VAL A 144 -8.36 -0.96 -4.31
CA VAL A 144 -8.84 -0.04 -5.34
C VAL A 144 -10.05 -0.68 -6.03
N PRO A 145 -11.18 0.04 -6.23
CA PRO A 145 -12.28 -0.45 -7.05
C PRO A 145 -11.85 -0.89 -8.46
N TYR A 146 -12.45 -1.98 -8.97
CA TYR A 146 -12.07 -2.62 -10.24
C TYR A 146 -12.34 -1.73 -11.48
N ASP A 147 -13.28 -0.79 -11.37
CA ASP A 147 -13.70 0.11 -12.43
C ASP A 147 -12.77 1.32 -12.62
N ILE A 148 -11.87 1.58 -11.66
CA ILE A 148 -11.02 2.78 -11.67
C ILE A 148 -10.07 2.80 -12.86
N VAL A 149 -9.44 1.68 -13.22
CA VAL A 149 -8.49 1.66 -14.34
C VAL A 149 -9.16 2.05 -15.66
N LYS A 150 -10.37 1.50 -15.89
CA LYS A 150 -11.18 1.83 -17.06
C LYS A 150 -11.56 3.31 -17.07
N GLN A 151 -12.08 3.83 -15.95
CA GLN A 151 -12.43 5.25 -15.81
C GLN A 151 -11.23 6.19 -16.00
N MET A 152 -10.07 5.83 -15.47
CA MET A 152 -8.83 6.60 -15.64
C MET A 152 -8.43 6.67 -17.11
N LYS A 153 -8.49 5.56 -17.85
CA LYS A 153 -8.19 5.52 -19.29
C LYS A 153 -9.20 6.35 -20.11
N GLU A 154 -10.48 6.34 -19.72
CA GLU A 154 -11.54 7.14 -20.38
C GLU A 154 -11.38 8.65 -20.13
N ILE A 155 -11.06 9.04 -18.90
CA ILE A 155 -10.95 10.45 -18.49
C ILE A 155 -9.61 11.06 -18.93
N TYR A 156 -8.55 10.26 -18.95
CA TYR A 156 -7.18 10.66 -19.31
C TYR A 156 -6.65 9.81 -20.47
N PRO A 157 -7.21 9.92 -21.68
CA PRO A 157 -6.82 9.07 -22.81
C PRO A 157 -5.37 9.28 -23.28
N LYS A 158 -4.76 10.42 -22.94
CA LYS A 158 -3.35 10.73 -23.21
C LYS A 158 -2.41 10.41 -22.03
N GLY A 159 -2.97 9.94 -20.92
CA GLY A 159 -2.20 9.61 -19.72
C GLY A 159 -1.50 8.26 -19.84
N ASP A 160 -0.34 8.16 -19.20
CA ASP A 160 0.39 6.91 -19.08
C ASP A 160 -0.23 6.05 -17.96
N ILE A 161 -1.23 5.24 -18.32
CA ILE A 161 -2.02 4.41 -17.40
C ILE A 161 -1.85 2.94 -17.76
N ILE A 162 -1.05 2.26 -16.95
CA ILE A 162 -0.66 0.87 -17.12
C ILE A 162 -1.49 -0.01 -16.19
N GLU A 163 -1.91 -1.15 -16.70
CA GLU A 163 -2.63 -2.18 -15.96
C GLU A 163 -1.77 -3.45 -15.92
N CYS A 164 -1.43 -3.89 -14.71
CA CYS A 164 -0.52 -5.02 -14.48
C CYS A 164 -1.14 -6.35 -14.91
N SER A 165 -0.60 -6.97 -15.94
CA SER A 165 -1.02 -8.32 -16.41
C SER A 165 -0.66 -9.44 -15.43
N ASN A 166 0.31 -9.22 -14.54
CA ASN A 166 0.94 -10.28 -13.75
C ASN A 166 0.19 -10.60 -12.45
N ARG A 167 -0.99 -10.01 -12.24
CA ARG A 167 -1.90 -10.25 -11.09
C ARG A 167 -1.23 -10.13 -9.72
N TYR A 168 -0.23 -9.24 -9.62
CA TYR A 168 0.42 -8.93 -8.36
C TYR A 168 -0.58 -8.38 -7.35
N LEU A 169 -0.37 -8.73 -6.08
CA LEU A 169 -1.12 -8.18 -4.96
C LEU A 169 -0.70 -6.74 -4.69
N HIS A 170 -1.57 -5.98 -4.03
CA HIS A 170 -1.29 -4.60 -3.61
C HIS A 170 0.03 -4.46 -2.82
N ALA A 171 0.31 -5.41 -1.93
CA ALA A 171 1.57 -5.50 -1.20
C ALA A 171 2.65 -6.24 -2.03
N PHE A 172 2.86 -5.83 -3.29
CA PHE A 172 3.80 -6.45 -4.22
C PHE A 172 5.23 -6.47 -3.64
N VAL A 173 5.57 -5.49 -2.81
CA VAL A 173 6.90 -5.35 -2.15
C VAL A 173 7.29 -6.62 -1.38
N LEU A 174 6.32 -7.40 -0.90
CA LEU A 174 6.60 -8.63 -0.15
C LEU A 174 7.15 -9.78 -1.02
N ARG A 175 6.90 -9.77 -2.33
CA ARG A 175 7.16 -10.94 -3.21
C ARG A 175 7.68 -10.61 -4.61
N HIS A 176 7.37 -9.43 -5.13
CA HIS A 176 7.57 -9.03 -6.53
C HIS A 176 8.24 -7.65 -6.65
N SER A 177 9.00 -7.25 -5.63
CA SER A 177 9.74 -5.98 -5.58
C SER A 177 10.71 -5.84 -6.76
N LYS A 178 11.47 -6.89 -7.07
CA LYS A 178 12.47 -6.91 -8.15
C LYS A 178 11.86 -6.81 -9.54
N GLU A 179 10.74 -7.47 -9.76
CA GLU A 179 10.00 -7.43 -11.02
C GLU A 179 9.42 -6.05 -11.25
N LEU A 180 8.85 -5.44 -10.20
CA LEU A 180 8.31 -4.08 -10.32
C LEU A 180 9.41 -3.03 -10.48
N ALA A 181 10.58 -3.22 -9.84
CA ALA A 181 11.72 -2.32 -9.96
C ALA A 181 12.27 -2.21 -11.39
N LYS A 182 12.03 -3.21 -12.26
CA LYS A 182 12.43 -3.16 -13.68
C LYS A 182 11.51 -2.26 -14.53
N ILE A 183 10.35 -1.90 -14.01
CA ILE A 183 9.31 -1.12 -14.70
C ILE A 183 9.41 0.37 -14.33
N VAL A 184 10.06 0.70 -13.22
CA VAL A 184 10.17 2.04 -12.62
C VAL A 184 11.50 2.68 -12.97
#